data_AF-A0A6C0BRW6-F1
#
_entry.id   AF-A0A6C0BRW6-F1
#
_cell.length_a   1.000
_cell.length_b   1.000
_cell.length_c   1.000
_cell.angle_alpha   90.00
_cell.angle_beta   90.00
_cell.angle_gamma   90.00
#
_symmetry.space_group_name_H-M   'P 1'
#
loop_
_entity.id
_entity.type
_entity.pdbx_description
1 polymer ?
#
loop_
_entity_poly.entity_id
_entity_poly.type
_entity_poly.pdbx_seq_one_letter_code
_entity_poly.pdbx_strand_id
1 'polypeptide(L)'
;MKTYKNKKKIHNKTKKIYNDKHYNSGDGMLTTVWGPSLWHFLHTMSFNYPVNPTNKQKIEYMKFIKSLKHILPCKYCRINLKQNFKAMPITMKCMENRHTFSIYIYNLHETINKMLHKTSGLTYDDVKERYEHFRARCNKNKKTKKQLFKFKRTKKSHLGCTEPIHKHKSKGVIKIVPQSDKCESILIDKKCVAVE
;
A
#
# COMPACT_ATOMS: atom_id res chain seq x y z
N MET A 1 -16.04 27.46 13.41
CA MET A 1 -15.32 27.83 12.18
C MET A 1 -13.90 28.25 12.59
N LYS A 2 -12.93 27.33 12.56
CA LYS A 2 -11.53 27.62 12.93
C LYS A 2 -10.73 27.86 11.65
N THR A 3 -10.44 29.12 11.40
CA THR A 3 -9.65 29.65 10.29
C THR A 3 -8.21 29.16 10.38
N TYR A 4 -7.75 28.41 9.37
CA TYR A 4 -6.33 28.11 9.19
C TYR A 4 -5.62 29.42 8.81
N LYS A 5 -4.79 29.94 9.72
CA LYS A 5 -3.92 31.09 9.47
C LYS A 5 -2.97 30.78 8.30
N ASN A 6 -2.93 31.72 7.36
CA ASN A 6 -1.98 31.89 6.26
C ASN A 6 -0.67 31.10 6.40
N LYS A 7 -0.52 30.01 5.64
CA LYS A 7 0.82 29.56 5.23
C LYS A 7 1.30 30.55 4.18
N LYS A 8 2.20 31.46 4.56
CA LYS A 8 3.04 32.20 3.60
C LYS A 8 3.58 31.18 2.60
N LYS A 9 3.35 31.40 1.30
CA LYS A 9 4.04 30.65 0.23
C LYS A 9 5.51 31.01 0.33
N ILE A 10 6.25 30.26 1.14
CA ILE A 10 7.71 30.28 1.09
C ILE A 10 8.07 29.57 -0.20
N HIS A 11 8.19 30.33 -1.30
CA HIS A 11 8.99 29.89 -2.43
C HIS A 11 10.45 29.90 -1.94
N ASN A 12 10.83 28.86 -1.21
CA ASN A 12 12.23 28.55 -1.04
C ASN A 12 12.75 28.30 -2.47
N LYS A 13 13.59 29.22 -2.98
CA LYS A 13 14.48 28.92 -4.10
C LYS A 13 15.38 27.79 -3.60
N THR A 14 14.92 26.55 -3.73
CA THR A 14 15.75 25.39 -3.46
C THR A 14 16.90 25.46 -4.47
N LYS A 15 18.13 25.58 -3.97
CA LYS A 15 19.33 25.50 -4.80
C LYS A 15 19.21 24.19 -5.58
N LYS A 16 19.14 24.26 -6.92
CA LYS A 16 19.07 23.06 -7.76
C LYS A 16 20.36 22.26 -7.53
N ILE A 17 20.26 21.16 -6.81
CA ILE A 17 21.40 20.25 -6.55
C ILE A 17 21.73 19.44 -7.80
N TYR A 18 20.72 19.17 -8.64
CA TYR A 18 20.83 18.33 -9.83
C TYR A 18 20.78 19.17 -11.11
N ASN A 19 21.42 18.67 -12.17
CA ASN A 19 21.43 19.26 -13.51
C ASN A 19 20.55 18.43 -14.46
N ASP A 20 20.39 18.88 -15.70
CA ASP A 20 19.52 18.23 -16.68
C ASP A 20 19.99 16.81 -17.05
N LYS A 21 21.29 16.51 -16.97
CA LYS A 21 21.80 15.14 -17.18
C LYS A 21 21.29 14.20 -16.08
N HIS A 22 21.25 14.65 -14.82
CA HIS A 22 20.71 13.86 -13.72
C HIS A 22 19.19 13.64 -13.86
N TYR A 23 18.44 14.66 -14.28
CA TYR A 23 16.97 14.53 -14.46
C TYR A 23 16.58 13.64 -15.64
N ASN A 24 17.40 13.58 -16.69
CA ASN A 24 17.18 12.75 -17.87
C ASN A 24 17.90 11.39 -17.79
N SER A 25 18.44 11.02 -16.62
CA SER A 25 19.06 9.71 -16.44
C SER A 25 18.02 8.58 -16.57
N GLY A 26 18.42 7.48 -17.20
CA GLY A 26 17.65 6.22 -17.25
C GLY A 26 17.83 5.33 -16.02
N ASP A 27 18.55 5.82 -15.00
CA ASP A 27 18.84 5.07 -13.77
C ASP A 27 17.57 4.78 -12.97
N GLY A 28 17.59 3.64 -12.27
CA GLY A 28 16.51 3.27 -11.37
C GLY A 28 16.54 4.06 -10.06
N MET A 29 15.39 4.13 -9.39
CA MET A 29 15.29 4.70 -8.04
C MET A 29 15.81 3.70 -7.00
N LEU A 30 16.41 4.20 -5.92
CA LEU A 30 16.90 3.38 -4.80
C LEU A 30 15.79 2.44 -4.28
N THR A 31 16.03 1.13 -4.40
CA THR A 31 15.05 0.08 -4.06
C THR A 31 14.63 0.09 -2.60
N THR A 32 15.52 0.55 -1.71
CA THR A 32 15.28 0.71 -0.27
C THR A 32 14.28 1.83 0.04
N VAL A 33 14.11 2.81 -0.85
CA VAL A 33 13.19 3.95 -0.65
C VAL A 33 11.76 3.59 -1.08
N TRP A 34 11.60 3.01 -2.27
CA TRP A 34 10.26 2.76 -2.83
C TRP A 34 9.76 1.32 -2.60
N GLY A 35 10.66 0.35 -2.44
CA GLY A 35 10.32 -1.06 -2.32
C GLY A 35 9.38 -1.36 -1.15
N PRO A 36 9.69 -0.94 0.09
CA PRO A 36 8.79 -1.11 1.23
C PRO A 36 7.40 -0.51 1.03
N SER A 37 7.32 0.67 0.39
CA SER A 37 6.05 1.34 0.11
C SER A 37 5.22 0.57 -0.92
N LEU A 38 5.85 0.02 -1.96
CA LEU A 38 5.15 -0.83 -2.91
C LEU A 38 4.65 -2.11 -2.24
N TRP A 39 5.48 -2.80 -1.46
CA TRP A 39 5.05 -4.00 -0.74
C TRP A 39 3.91 -3.71 0.23
N HIS A 40 3.96 -2.58 0.93
CA HIS A 40 2.86 -2.13 1.76
C HIS A 40 1.55 -2.04 0.96
N PHE A 41 1.58 -1.38 -0.20
CA PHE A 41 0.42 -1.29 -1.08
C PHE A 41 -0.04 -2.67 -1.58
N LEU A 42 0.87 -3.55 -2.02
CA LEU A 42 0.53 -4.87 -2.54
C LEU A 42 -0.16 -5.74 -1.50
N HIS A 43 0.33 -5.73 -0.26
CA HIS A 43 -0.31 -6.42 0.86
C HIS A 43 -1.66 -5.79 1.20
N THR A 44 -1.75 -4.45 1.32
CA THR A 44 -3.05 -3.79 1.55
C THR A 44 -4.06 -4.14 0.45
N MET A 45 -3.63 -4.14 -0.81
CA MET A 45 -4.49 -4.49 -1.95
C MET A 45 -4.94 -5.95 -1.88
N SER A 46 -4.07 -6.88 -1.50
CA SER A 46 -4.40 -8.30 -1.44
C SER A 46 -5.33 -8.63 -0.27
N PHE A 47 -5.09 -8.08 0.92
CA PHE A 47 -5.99 -8.22 2.07
C PHE A 47 -7.32 -7.45 1.89
N ASN A 48 -7.40 -6.48 0.97
CA ASN A 48 -8.65 -5.84 0.60
C ASN A 48 -9.34 -6.46 -0.62
N TYR A 49 -8.75 -7.47 -1.26
CA TYR A 49 -9.37 -8.18 -2.39
C TYR A 49 -10.73 -8.79 -1.96
N PRO A 50 -11.76 -8.84 -2.83
CA PRO A 50 -13.06 -9.37 -2.44
C PRO A 50 -12.98 -10.83 -1.98
N VAL A 51 -13.83 -11.20 -1.02
CA VAL A 51 -14.00 -12.61 -0.63
C VAL A 51 -14.59 -13.41 -1.79
N ASN A 52 -15.58 -12.83 -2.47
CA ASN A 52 -16.24 -13.40 -3.65
C ASN A 52 -16.03 -12.48 -4.86
N PRO A 53 -14.87 -12.53 -5.53
CA PRO A 53 -14.54 -11.65 -6.65
C PRO A 53 -15.26 -12.07 -7.94
N THR A 54 -15.74 -11.08 -8.69
CA THR A 54 -16.23 -11.27 -10.06
C THR A 54 -15.08 -11.63 -11.01
N ASN A 55 -15.38 -12.27 -12.14
CA ASN A 55 -14.38 -12.59 -13.17
C ASN A 55 -13.61 -11.36 -13.65
N LYS A 56 -14.30 -10.22 -13.79
CA LYS A 56 -13.64 -8.95 -14.14
C LYS A 56 -12.62 -8.53 -13.08
N GLN A 57 -12.98 -8.58 -11.80
CA GLN A 57 -12.04 -8.28 -10.70
C GLN A 57 -10.83 -9.21 -10.71
N LYS A 58 -11.03 -10.52 -10.92
CA LYS A 58 -9.93 -11.49 -11.04
C LYS A 58 -8.93 -11.09 -12.14
N ILE A 59 -9.45 -10.73 -13.31
CA ILE A 59 -8.63 -10.34 -14.47
C ILE A 59 -7.88 -9.03 -14.20
N GLU A 60 -8.54 -8.00 -13.68
CA GLU A 60 -7.92 -6.68 -13.44
C GLU A 60 -6.78 -6.77 -12.41
N TYR A 61 -7.00 -7.46 -11.29
CA TYR A 61 -5.97 -7.62 -10.27
C TYR A 61 -4.79 -8.45 -10.79
N MET A 62 -5.06 -9.54 -11.52
CA MET A 62 -4.00 -10.34 -12.12
C MET A 62 -3.21 -9.54 -13.16
N LYS A 63 -3.87 -8.73 -13.99
CA LYS A 63 -3.23 -7.84 -14.97
C LYS A 63 -2.34 -6.81 -14.28
N PHE A 64 -2.81 -6.21 -13.19
CA PHE A 64 -2.02 -5.29 -12.38
C PHE A 64 -0.74 -5.96 -11.85
N ILE A 65 -0.83 -7.14 -11.22
CA ILE A 65 0.36 -7.85 -10.72
C ILE A 65 1.33 -8.21 -11.86
N LYS A 66 0.81 -8.72 -12.98
CA LYS A 66 1.64 -9.05 -14.16
C LYS A 66 2.31 -7.81 -14.75
N SER A 67 1.71 -6.63 -14.64
CA SER A 67 2.28 -5.37 -15.17
C SER A 67 3.54 -4.93 -14.44
N LEU A 68 3.72 -5.31 -13.17
CA LEU A 68 4.86 -4.92 -12.35
C LEU A 68 6.20 -5.27 -13.03
N LYS A 69 6.28 -6.41 -13.74
CA LYS A 69 7.49 -6.81 -14.48
C LYS A 69 7.92 -5.81 -15.57
N HIS A 70 7.07 -4.85 -15.92
CA HIS A 70 7.34 -3.80 -16.91
C HIS A 70 7.60 -2.43 -16.30
N ILE A 71 7.05 -2.14 -15.12
CA ILE A 71 6.97 -0.77 -14.60
C ILE A 71 7.79 -0.51 -13.34
N LEU A 72 8.36 -1.54 -12.69
CA LEU A 72 9.21 -1.30 -11.51
C LEU A 72 10.38 -0.38 -11.86
N PRO A 73 10.71 0.63 -11.04
CA PRO A 73 11.76 1.62 -11.32
C PRO A 73 13.17 1.05 -11.04
N CYS A 74 13.42 -0.17 -11.50
CA CYS A 74 14.66 -0.93 -11.32
C CYS A 74 14.73 -2.02 -12.42
N LYS A 75 15.72 -1.93 -13.32
CA LYS A 75 15.89 -2.85 -14.46
C LYS A 75 15.98 -4.31 -14.01
N TYR A 76 16.86 -4.62 -13.05
CA TYR A 76 17.06 -5.98 -12.56
C TYR A 76 15.85 -6.51 -11.80
N CYS A 77 15.13 -5.66 -11.07
CA CYS A 77 13.89 -6.03 -10.39
C CYS A 77 12.82 -6.49 -11.40
N ARG A 78 12.70 -5.82 -12.55
CA ARG A 78 11.81 -6.23 -13.65
C ARG A 78 12.19 -7.58 -14.25
N ILE A 79 13.48 -7.79 -14.51
CA ILE A 79 14.02 -9.04 -15.06
C ILE A 79 13.77 -10.20 -14.09
N ASN A 80 14.13 -10.01 -12.81
CA ASN A 80 13.96 -11.02 -11.77
C ASN A 80 12.49 -11.34 -11.53
N LEU A 81 11.61 -10.34 -11.50
CA LEU A 81 10.17 -10.57 -11.34
C LEU A 81 9.58 -11.37 -12.51
N LYS A 82 10.07 -11.16 -13.74
CA LYS A 82 9.68 -11.98 -14.90
C LYS A 82 10.04 -13.46 -14.68
N GLN A 83 11.21 -13.76 -14.11
CA GLN A 83 11.60 -15.14 -13.79
C GLN A 83 10.82 -15.70 -12.60
N ASN A 84 10.57 -14.91 -11.57
CA ASN A 84 9.71 -15.31 -10.45
C ASN A 84 8.31 -15.68 -10.91
N PHE A 85 7.75 -14.97 -11.89
CA PHE A 85 6.46 -15.34 -12.49
C PHE A 85 6.51 -16.59 -13.36
N LYS A 86 7.68 -17.04 -13.80
CA LYS A 86 7.81 -18.36 -14.46
C LYS A 86 7.88 -19.49 -13.42
N ALA A 87 8.66 -19.29 -12.36
CA ALA A 87 8.81 -20.26 -11.28
C ALA A 87 7.54 -20.39 -10.42
N MET A 88 6.86 -19.28 -10.17
CA MET A 88 5.63 -19.18 -9.39
C MET A 88 4.57 -18.38 -10.17
N PRO A 89 3.93 -19.00 -11.17
CA PRO A 89 2.98 -18.30 -12.02
C PRO A 89 1.73 -17.88 -11.25
N ILE A 90 1.30 -16.64 -11.47
CA ILE A 90 -0.03 -16.17 -11.02
C ILE A 90 -1.10 -16.75 -11.95
N THR A 91 -1.91 -17.66 -11.41
CA THR A 91 -2.97 -18.37 -12.13
C THR A 91 -4.35 -17.92 -11.64
N MET A 92 -5.41 -18.33 -12.33
CA MET A 92 -6.78 -18.03 -11.90
C MET A 92 -7.13 -18.68 -10.54
N LYS A 93 -6.44 -19.76 -10.14
CA LYS A 93 -6.57 -20.34 -8.80
C LYS A 93 -6.08 -19.38 -7.72
N CYS A 94 -5.00 -18.64 -7.99
CA CYS A 94 -4.51 -17.60 -7.08
C CYS A 94 -5.48 -16.41 -6.95
N MET A 95 -6.45 -16.27 -7.86
CA MET A 95 -7.41 -15.17 -7.87
C MET A 95 -8.79 -15.60 -7.35
N GLU A 96 -8.93 -16.80 -6.80
CA GLU A 96 -10.21 -17.39 -6.41
C GLU A 96 -10.96 -16.51 -5.40
N ASN A 97 -10.26 -16.02 -4.39
CA ASN A 97 -10.79 -15.25 -3.28
C ASN A 97 -9.66 -14.43 -2.60
N ARG A 98 -10.01 -13.65 -1.58
CA ARG A 98 -9.05 -12.89 -0.77
C ARG A 98 -7.87 -13.73 -0.31
N HIS A 99 -8.13 -14.89 0.26
CA HIS A 99 -7.12 -15.72 0.90
C HIS A 99 -6.07 -16.25 -0.09
N THR A 100 -6.52 -16.81 -1.21
CA THR A 100 -5.63 -17.32 -2.26
C THR A 100 -4.76 -16.22 -2.86
N PHE A 101 -5.32 -15.02 -3.04
CA PHE A 101 -4.59 -13.89 -3.58
C PHE A 101 -3.59 -13.29 -2.58
N SER A 102 -3.97 -13.12 -1.31
CA SER A 102 -3.06 -12.65 -0.26
C SER A 102 -1.92 -13.63 0.00
N ILE A 103 -2.18 -14.95 -0.02
CA ILE A 103 -1.13 -15.97 0.05
C ILE A 103 -0.16 -15.83 -1.12
N TYR A 104 -0.64 -15.64 -2.35
CA TYR A 104 0.25 -15.47 -3.50
C TYR A 104 1.20 -14.27 -3.33
N ILE A 105 0.67 -13.13 -2.86
CA ILE A 105 1.48 -11.93 -2.62
C ILE A 105 2.47 -12.13 -1.47
N TYR A 106 2.08 -12.80 -0.39
CA TYR A 106 2.98 -13.19 0.69
C TYR A 106 4.12 -14.08 0.19
N ASN A 107 3.81 -15.16 -0.52
CA ASN A 107 4.82 -16.09 -1.05
C ASN A 107 5.77 -15.42 -2.05
N LEU A 108 5.25 -14.49 -2.86
CA LEU A 108 6.08 -13.71 -3.79
C LEU A 108 7.07 -12.81 -3.03
N HIS A 109 6.61 -12.17 -1.95
CA HIS A 109 7.45 -11.32 -1.12
C HIS A 109 8.55 -12.14 -0.44
N GLU A 110 8.22 -13.29 0.13
CA GLU A 110 9.20 -14.18 0.78
C GLU A 110 10.18 -14.80 -0.21
N THR A 111 9.73 -15.12 -1.42
CA THR A 111 10.63 -15.56 -2.51
C THR A 111 11.66 -14.48 -2.82
N ILE A 112 11.23 -13.22 -2.93
CA ILE A 112 12.13 -12.10 -3.19
C ILE A 112 13.05 -11.83 -1.99
N ASN A 113 12.55 -11.95 -0.76
CA ASN A 113 13.38 -11.84 0.44
C ASN A 113 14.49 -12.89 0.43
N LYS A 114 14.18 -14.16 0.13
CA LYS A 114 15.16 -15.23 -0.01
C LYS A 114 16.21 -14.94 -1.08
N MET A 115 15.80 -14.43 -2.25
CA MET A 115 16.73 -14.02 -3.32
C MET A 115 17.68 -12.89 -2.91
N LEU A 116 17.23 -12.01 -2.00
CA LEU A 116 18.02 -10.89 -1.48
C LEU A 116 18.75 -11.23 -0.17
N HIS A 117 18.76 -12.50 0.24
CA HIS A 117 19.32 -12.97 1.51
C HIS A 117 18.74 -12.24 2.74
N LYS A 118 17.44 -11.93 2.67
CA LYS A 118 16.66 -11.34 3.77
C LYS A 118 15.71 -12.36 4.36
N THR A 119 15.43 -12.22 5.64
CA THR A 119 14.35 -12.94 6.33
C THR A 119 13.36 -11.93 6.90
N SER A 120 12.07 -12.19 6.73
CA SER A 120 11.02 -11.38 7.35
C SER A 120 10.82 -11.76 8.82
N GLY A 121 10.98 -13.05 9.14
CA GLY A 121 10.63 -13.62 10.45
C GLY A 121 9.13 -13.64 10.72
N LEU A 122 8.27 -13.44 9.72
CA LEU A 122 6.82 -13.33 9.88
C LEU A 122 6.11 -14.46 9.15
N THR A 123 5.12 -15.07 9.80
CA THR A 123 4.20 -16.01 9.15
C THR A 123 3.15 -15.26 8.33
N TYR A 124 2.42 -15.99 7.48
CA TYR A 124 1.27 -15.43 6.76
C TYR A 124 0.23 -14.84 7.73
N ASP A 125 -0.01 -15.50 8.87
CA ASP A 125 -1.00 -15.06 9.85
C ASP A 125 -0.54 -13.78 10.58
N ASP A 126 0.75 -13.63 10.87
CA ASP A 126 1.29 -12.37 11.43
C ASP A 126 1.08 -11.20 10.47
N VAL A 127 1.31 -11.44 9.17
CA VAL A 127 1.10 -10.42 8.13
C VAL A 127 -0.40 -10.13 7.99
N LYS A 128 -1.25 -11.15 7.98
CA LYS A 128 -2.70 -11.00 7.92
C LYS A 128 -3.20 -10.14 9.08
N GLU A 129 -2.88 -10.48 10.31
CA GLU A 129 -3.32 -9.75 11.50
C GLU A 129 -2.87 -8.28 11.44
N ARG A 130 -1.59 -8.07 11.07
CA ARG A 130 -1.02 -6.74 10.90
C ARG A 130 -1.82 -5.85 9.96
N TYR A 131 -2.25 -6.37 8.81
CA TYR A 131 -3.02 -5.59 7.83
C TYR A 131 -4.51 -5.50 8.17
N GLU A 132 -5.07 -6.47 8.89
CA GLU A 132 -6.46 -6.43 9.35
C GLU A 132 -6.70 -5.28 10.35
N HIS A 133 -5.70 -4.91 11.16
CA HIS A 133 -5.78 -3.70 12.02
C HIS A 133 -6.03 -2.40 11.24
N PHE A 134 -5.68 -2.35 9.95
CA PHE A 134 -5.92 -1.18 9.09
C PHE A 134 -7.29 -1.20 8.41
N ARG A 135 -8.10 -2.25 8.58
CA ARG A 135 -9.39 -2.37 7.90
C ARG A 135 -10.38 -1.32 8.42
N ALA A 136 -10.84 -0.48 7.50
CA ALA A 136 -11.91 0.46 7.80
C ALA A 136 -13.28 -0.23 7.90
N ARG A 137 -14.10 0.20 8.85
CA ARG A 137 -15.50 -0.19 9.01
C ARG A 137 -16.41 0.88 8.44
N CYS A 138 -17.32 0.49 7.55
CA CYS A 138 -18.43 1.35 7.14
C CYS A 138 -19.57 1.20 8.15
N ASN A 139 -19.78 2.19 9.01
CA ASN A 139 -20.92 2.19 9.92
C ASN A 139 -22.21 2.51 9.13
N LYS A 140 -22.97 1.47 8.77
CA LYS A 140 -24.27 1.61 8.07
C LYS A 140 -25.34 2.32 8.92
N ASN A 141 -25.13 2.43 10.24
CA ASN A 141 -26.10 2.98 11.19
C ASN A 141 -25.89 4.47 11.53
N LYS A 142 -24.87 5.15 10.96
CA LYS A 142 -24.82 6.62 11.00
C LYS A 142 -25.88 7.20 10.06
N LYS A 143 -27.16 7.13 10.47
CA LYS A 143 -28.22 7.99 9.94
C LYS A 143 -27.70 9.41 10.04
N THR A 144 -27.52 10.04 8.89
CA THR A 144 -27.12 11.44 8.75
C THR A 144 -27.94 12.30 9.71
N LYS A 145 -27.29 12.87 10.74
CA LYS A 145 -27.85 14.03 11.46
C LYS A 145 -28.12 15.06 10.36
N LYS A 146 -29.40 15.32 10.09
CA LYS A 146 -29.89 16.35 9.17
C LYS A 146 -29.11 17.63 9.44
N GLN A 147 -28.12 17.94 8.61
CA GLN A 147 -27.61 19.31 8.55
C GLN A 147 -28.69 20.14 7.87
N LEU A 148 -29.20 21.07 8.65
CA LEU A 148 -30.24 22.04 8.34
C LEU A 148 -29.71 23.11 7.35
N PHE A 149 -29.18 22.70 6.21
CA PHE A 149 -28.80 23.63 5.14
C PHE A 149 -29.30 23.09 3.80
N LYS A 150 -30.38 23.70 3.31
CA LYS A 150 -30.92 23.51 1.95
C LYS A 150 -29.88 24.01 0.94
N PHE A 151 -29.01 23.12 0.47
CA PHE A 151 -28.35 23.27 -0.82
C PHE A 151 -28.81 22.15 -1.74
N LYS A 152 -29.53 22.52 -2.80
CA LYS A 152 -29.80 21.63 -3.94
C LYS A 152 -28.46 21.26 -4.59
N ARG A 153 -27.84 20.17 -4.15
CA ARG A 153 -26.76 19.50 -4.89
C ARG A 153 -26.97 17.99 -4.82
N THR A 154 -27.24 17.41 -5.98
CA THR A 154 -27.13 15.99 -6.25
C THR A 154 -25.68 15.54 -6.06
N LYS A 155 -25.29 15.25 -4.82
CA LYS A 155 -24.03 14.56 -4.53
C LYS A 155 -24.28 13.65 -3.34
N LYS A 156 -24.51 12.36 -3.60
CA LYS A 156 -24.36 11.32 -2.57
C LYS A 156 -22.94 11.45 -2.01
N SER A 157 -22.78 12.10 -0.86
CA SER A 157 -21.51 12.10 -0.14
C SER A 157 -21.32 10.67 0.37
N HIS A 158 -20.45 9.90 -0.28
CA HIS A 158 -20.06 8.61 0.28
C HIS A 158 -19.38 8.88 1.62
N LEU A 159 -19.86 8.28 2.71
CA LEU A 159 -19.07 8.25 3.95
C LEU A 159 -17.77 7.53 3.59
N GLY A 160 -16.64 8.24 3.66
CA GLY A 160 -15.35 7.63 3.39
C GLY A 160 -15.12 6.44 4.33
N CYS A 161 -14.40 5.43 3.86
CA CYS A 161 -13.98 4.28 4.68
C CYS A 161 -12.89 4.73 5.67
N THR A 162 -13.27 5.48 6.72
CA THR A 162 -12.32 6.16 7.63
C THR A 162 -12.47 5.79 9.10
N GLU A 163 -13.39 4.90 9.45
CA GLU A 163 -13.56 4.46 10.83
C GLU A 163 -12.72 3.19 11.07
N PRO A 164 -11.68 3.25 11.92
CA PRO A 164 -10.86 2.09 12.28
C PRO A 164 -11.61 1.10 13.20
N ILE A 165 -11.01 -0.07 13.43
CA ILE A 165 -11.44 -1.02 14.48
C ILE A 165 -11.15 -0.44 15.87
N HIS A 166 -10.00 0.22 16.02
CA HIS A 166 -9.48 0.74 17.28
C HIS A 166 -10.03 2.14 17.61
N LYS A 167 -9.91 2.59 18.86
CA LYS A 167 -10.33 3.93 19.28
C LYS A 167 -9.64 5.07 18.50
N HIS A 168 -8.44 4.81 17.98
CA HIS A 168 -7.62 5.81 17.30
C HIS A 168 -7.62 5.63 15.78
N LYS A 169 -7.80 6.74 15.06
CA LYS A 169 -7.63 6.78 13.59
C LYS A 169 -6.16 6.69 13.23
N SER A 170 -5.75 5.54 12.70
CA SER A 170 -4.40 5.32 12.20
C SER A 170 -4.12 6.14 10.94
N LYS A 171 -2.88 6.62 10.80
CA LYS A 171 -2.38 7.26 9.58
C LYS A 171 -1.01 6.67 9.21
N GLY A 172 -0.78 6.42 7.93
CA GLY A 172 0.53 6.02 7.43
C GLY A 172 1.47 7.22 7.33
N VAL A 173 2.73 7.04 7.72
CA VAL A 173 3.81 8.03 7.55
C VAL A 173 4.99 7.32 6.88
N ILE A 174 5.48 7.88 5.77
CA ILE A 174 6.71 7.42 5.12
C ILE A 174 7.87 8.22 5.70
N LYS A 175 8.80 7.53 6.37
CA LYS A 175 10.02 8.10 6.93
C LYS A 175 11.23 7.55 6.17
N ILE A 176 12.00 8.44 5.54
CA ILE A 176 13.26 8.08 4.89
C ILE A 176 14.40 8.29 5.88
N VAL A 177 15.19 7.26 6.10
CA VAL A 177 16.32 7.25 7.05
C VAL A 177 17.60 6.76 6.35
N PRO A 178 18.80 7.10 6.87
CA PRO A 178 20.06 6.52 6.40
C PRO A 178 20.01 4.98 6.39
N GLN A 179 20.62 4.36 5.38
CA GLN A 179 20.65 2.90 5.27
C GLN A 179 21.44 2.21 6.40
N SER A 180 22.33 2.96 7.08
CA SER A 180 23.05 2.50 8.27
C SER A 180 22.15 2.23 9.47
N ASP A 181 20.99 2.88 9.52
CA ASP A 181 20.09 2.81 10.67
C ASP A 181 19.31 1.49 10.61
N LYS A 182 19.55 0.61 11.59
CA LYS A 182 18.82 -0.66 11.70
C LYS A 182 17.40 -0.40 12.21
N CYS A 183 16.42 -0.41 11.31
CA CYS A 183 15.00 -0.26 11.64
C CYS A 183 14.09 -1.16 10.81
N GLU A 184 12.89 -1.43 11.33
CA GLU A 184 11.85 -2.14 10.58
C GLU A 184 11.30 -1.28 9.43
N SER A 185 10.85 -1.94 8.37
CA SER A 185 10.24 -1.26 7.22
C SER A 185 8.84 -0.70 7.50
N ILE A 186 8.14 -1.23 8.50
CA ILE A 186 6.82 -0.77 8.94
C ILE A 186 6.82 -0.77 10.46
N LEU A 187 6.66 0.42 11.05
CA LEU A 187 6.49 0.61 12.49
C LEU A 187 5.03 0.94 12.76
N ILE A 188 4.37 0.17 13.62
CA ILE A 188 2.97 0.40 14.02
C ILE A 188 2.96 0.80 15.48
N ASP A 189 2.38 1.96 15.77
CA ASP A 189 2.19 2.41 17.15
C ASP A 189 1.27 1.42 17.89
N LYS A 190 1.61 1.06 19.13
CA LYS A 190 0.81 0.13 19.96
C LYS A 190 -0.66 0.56 20.06
N LYS A 191 -0.94 1.87 20.04
CA LYS A 191 -2.30 2.43 20.05
C LYS A 191 -3.11 2.14 18.78
N CYS A 192 -2.45 1.73 17.70
CA CYS A 192 -3.06 1.32 16.43
C CYS A 192 -3.25 -0.20 16.33
N VAL A 193 -2.93 -0.96 17.38
CA VAL A 193 -3.03 -2.43 17.47
C VAL A 193 -3.90 -2.82 18.67
N ALA A 194 -3.94 -2.00 19.73
CA ALA A 194 -4.69 -2.26 20.95
C ALA A 194 -6.21 -2.34 20.70
N VAL A 195 -6.76 -3.55 20.88
CA VAL A 195 -8.19 -3.81 20.95
C VAL A 195 -8.63 -3.65 22.41
N GLU A 196 -8.93 -2.43 22.83
CA GLU A 196 -9.62 -2.14 24.11
C GLU A 196 -10.98 -1.50 23.88
#